data_AF-A0A9K3H0C0-F1
#
_entry.id   AF-A0A9K3H0C0-F1
#
_cell.length_a   1.000
_cell.length_b   1.000
_cell.length_c   1.000
_cell.angle_alpha   90.00
_cell.angle_beta   90.00
_cell.angle_gamma   90.00
#
_symmetry.space_group_name_H-M   'P 1'
#
loop_
_entity.id
_entity.type
_entity.pdbx_description
1 polymer ?
#
loop_
_entity_poly.entity_id
_entity_poly.type
_entity_poly.pdbx_seq_one_letter_code
_entity_poly.pdbx_strand_id
1 'polypeptide(L)'
;MASEEDAMNSQSTETHTEVGEFTSCIHESDKDTKKESELLWRRVKTTTLLTYLESKARIMTVPHLALTSCGIKQSDVEGFIDRTGTPMSSWSKNVNFFDFDCREAETSVGVNSQHGLLDEQDASYMGEMLNRVQTVTDVMECLVKRVLVAELESNNARQKVSLGQEEIKKKSIQIETMSEKLDEMDRFASGTN
;
A
#
# COMPACT_ATOMS: atom_id res chain seq x y z
N MET A 1 -63.83 -41.62 39.77
CA MET A 1 -63.48 -41.40 38.36
C MET A 1 -63.11 -39.95 38.04
N ALA A 2 -63.39 -38.95 38.89
CA ALA A 2 -62.97 -37.56 38.65
C ALA A 2 -61.53 -37.21 39.11
N SER A 3 -60.77 -38.13 39.74
CA SER A 3 -59.39 -37.85 40.21
C SER A 3 -58.28 -38.36 39.29
N GLU A 4 -58.59 -39.17 38.26
CA GLU A 4 -57.59 -39.68 37.31
C GLU A 4 -57.48 -38.81 36.03
N GLU A 5 -58.56 -38.15 35.61
CA GLU A 5 -58.51 -37.24 34.45
C GLU A 5 -57.78 -35.92 34.76
N ASP A 6 -57.91 -35.38 35.98
CA ASP A 6 -57.21 -34.14 36.37
C ASP A 6 -55.70 -34.36 36.57
N ALA A 7 -55.29 -35.53 37.07
CA ALA A 7 -53.87 -35.88 37.21
C ALA A 7 -53.19 -36.09 35.84
N MET A 8 -53.90 -36.71 34.89
CA MET A 8 -53.41 -36.97 33.54
C MET A 8 -53.32 -35.69 32.69
N ASN A 9 -54.22 -34.72 32.90
CA ASN A 9 -54.19 -33.44 32.20
C ASN A 9 -53.10 -32.49 32.76
N SER A 10 -52.84 -32.52 34.08
CA SER A 10 -51.75 -31.72 34.68
C SER A 10 -50.36 -32.14 34.16
N GLN A 11 -50.09 -33.44 34.05
CA GLN A 11 -48.81 -33.96 33.56
C GLN A 11 -48.59 -33.71 32.05
N SER A 12 -49.66 -33.70 31.25
CA SER A 12 -49.59 -33.33 29.83
C SER A 12 -49.29 -31.83 29.64
N THR A 13 -49.84 -30.95 30.49
CA THR A 13 -49.57 -29.50 30.37
C THR A 13 -48.14 -29.13 30.75
N GLU A 14 -47.58 -29.76 31.79
CA GLU A 14 -46.21 -29.49 32.27
C GLU A 14 -45.16 -29.89 31.21
N THR A 15 -45.34 -31.05 30.58
CA THR A 15 -44.46 -31.54 29.51
C THR A 15 -44.49 -30.67 28.24
N HIS A 16 -45.63 -30.07 27.89
CA HIS A 16 -45.69 -29.13 26.75
C HIS A 16 -44.98 -27.81 27.01
N THR A 17 -45.04 -27.28 28.24
CA THR A 17 -44.26 -26.10 28.65
C THR A 17 -42.77 -26.36 28.65
N GLU A 18 -42.33 -27.50 29.18
CA GLU A 18 -40.91 -27.89 29.22
C GLU A 18 -40.32 -28.07 27.80
N VAL A 19 -41.10 -28.67 26.88
CA VAL A 19 -40.72 -28.77 25.47
C VAL A 19 -40.68 -27.40 24.78
N GLY A 20 -41.58 -26.48 25.14
CA GLY A 20 -41.58 -25.10 24.63
C GLY A 20 -40.36 -24.29 25.08
N GLU A 21 -39.96 -24.41 26.34
CA GLU A 21 -38.76 -23.75 26.87
C GLU A 21 -37.48 -24.36 26.30
N PHE A 22 -37.43 -25.69 26.17
CA PHE A 22 -36.29 -26.38 25.56
C PHE A 22 -36.11 -26.01 24.08
N THR A 23 -37.20 -25.91 23.32
CA THR A 23 -37.14 -25.49 21.91
C THR A 23 -36.77 -24.01 21.76
N SER A 24 -37.20 -23.13 22.67
CA SER A 24 -36.74 -21.74 22.72
C SER A 24 -35.24 -21.63 23.05
N CYS A 25 -34.76 -22.42 24.01
CA CYS A 25 -33.36 -22.45 24.42
C CYS A 25 -32.44 -22.94 23.30
N ILE A 26 -32.85 -23.97 22.55
CA ILE A 26 -32.14 -24.45 21.36
C ILE A 26 -32.10 -23.36 20.28
N HIS A 27 -33.23 -22.68 20.02
CA HIS A 27 -33.30 -21.67 18.97
C HIS A 27 -32.50 -20.39 19.30
N GLU A 28 -32.38 -20.04 20.58
CA GLU A 28 -31.56 -18.92 21.04
C GLU A 28 -30.05 -19.27 20.97
N SER A 29 -29.68 -20.49 21.36
CA SER A 29 -28.31 -21.03 21.24
C SER A 29 -27.84 -21.11 19.77
N ASP A 30 -28.70 -21.56 18.85
CA ASP A 30 -28.40 -21.64 17.42
C ASP A 30 -28.20 -20.24 16.78
N LYS A 31 -28.97 -19.24 17.23
CA LYS A 31 -28.77 -17.84 16.80
C LYS A 31 -27.47 -17.25 17.30
N ASP A 32 -27.03 -17.60 18.51
CA ASP A 32 -25.80 -17.08 19.09
C ASP A 32 -24.57 -17.69 18.40
N THR A 33 -24.55 -19.01 18.21
CA THR A 33 -23.48 -19.72 17.48
C THR A 33 -23.34 -19.24 16.04
N LYS A 34 -24.45 -18.95 15.36
CA LYS A 34 -24.42 -18.36 14.00
C LYS A 34 -23.76 -16.98 13.99
N LYS A 35 -24.11 -16.09 14.93
CA LYS A 35 -23.49 -14.75 15.04
C LYS A 35 -22.00 -14.84 15.33
N GLU A 36 -21.57 -15.74 16.22
CA GLU A 36 -20.15 -15.95 16.50
C GLU A 36 -19.38 -16.42 15.26
N SER A 37 -19.97 -17.34 14.47
CA SER A 37 -19.37 -17.82 13.22
C SER A 37 -19.19 -16.71 12.18
N GLU A 38 -20.16 -15.79 12.06
CA GLU A 38 -20.10 -14.63 11.17
C GLU A 38 -19.01 -13.64 11.63
N LEU A 39 -18.89 -13.39 12.93
CA LEU A 39 -17.83 -12.54 13.49
C LEU A 39 -16.43 -13.13 13.24
N LEU A 40 -16.28 -14.44 13.45
CA LEU A 40 -15.03 -15.15 13.17
C LEU A 40 -14.67 -15.05 11.68
N TRP A 41 -15.64 -15.25 10.79
CA TRP A 41 -15.44 -15.13 9.35
C TRP A 41 -15.02 -13.71 8.93
N ARG A 42 -15.67 -12.67 9.47
CA ARG A 42 -15.28 -11.27 9.24
C ARG A 42 -13.85 -11.01 9.75
N ARG A 43 -13.49 -11.50 10.94
CA ARG A 43 -12.12 -11.38 11.47
C ARG A 43 -11.10 -12.05 10.57
N VAL A 44 -11.35 -13.28 10.13
CA VAL A 44 -10.45 -14.03 9.23
C VAL A 44 -10.23 -13.25 7.92
N LYS A 45 -11.29 -12.70 7.34
CA LYS A 45 -11.20 -11.86 6.13
C LYS A 45 -10.33 -10.61 6.37
N THR A 46 -10.61 -9.86 7.43
CA THR A 46 -9.83 -8.65 7.76
C THR A 46 -8.36 -8.97 8.02
N THR A 47 -8.06 -10.02 8.78
CA THR A 47 -6.68 -10.45 9.05
C THR A 47 -5.95 -10.86 7.78
N THR A 48 -6.62 -11.55 6.86
CA THR A 48 -6.04 -11.91 5.56
C THR A 48 -5.68 -10.68 4.73
N LEU A 49 -6.58 -9.69 4.66
CA LEU A 49 -6.33 -8.44 3.93
C LEU A 49 -5.23 -7.59 4.59
N LEU A 50 -5.18 -7.54 5.92
CA LEU A 50 -4.11 -6.87 6.65
C LEU A 50 -2.76 -7.55 6.38
N THR A 51 -2.72 -8.88 6.43
CA THR A 51 -1.51 -9.67 6.13
C THR A 51 -1.03 -9.42 4.69
N TYR A 52 -1.97 -9.30 3.73
CA TYR A 52 -1.64 -8.90 2.37
C TYR A 52 -0.97 -7.53 2.32
N LEU A 53 -1.55 -6.51 2.96
CA LEU A 53 -0.98 -5.17 3.01
C LEU A 53 0.40 -5.15 3.68
N GLU A 54 0.58 -5.89 4.78
CA GLU A 54 1.88 -6.03 5.43
C GLU A 54 2.92 -6.67 4.50
N SER A 55 2.52 -7.72 3.78
CA SER A 55 3.38 -8.38 2.80
C SER A 55 3.75 -7.45 1.65
N LYS A 56 2.76 -6.72 1.11
CA LYS A 56 2.96 -5.72 0.06
C LYS A 56 3.88 -4.61 0.54
N ALA A 57 3.68 -4.08 1.75
CA ALA A 57 4.55 -3.06 2.34
C ALA A 57 6.00 -3.55 2.49
N ARG A 58 6.22 -4.79 2.96
CA ARG A 58 7.56 -5.38 3.04
C ARG A 58 8.23 -5.45 1.67
N ILE A 59 7.51 -5.89 0.63
CA ILE A 59 8.03 -5.90 -0.75
C ILE A 59 8.44 -4.49 -1.20
N MET A 60 7.63 -3.47 -0.89
CA MET A 60 7.92 -2.08 -1.26
C MET A 60 9.13 -1.48 -0.54
N THR A 61 9.59 -2.04 0.58
CA THR A 61 10.83 -1.57 1.24
C THR A 61 12.11 -1.98 0.52
N VAL A 62 12.04 -2.99 -0.36
CA VAL A 62 13.19 -3.52 -1.06
C VAL A 62 13.20 -2.97 -2.48
N PRO A 63 14.13 -2.06 -2.87
CA PRO A 63 14.00 -1.28 -4.10
C PRO A 63 13.77 -2.09 -5.37
N HIS A 64 14.57 -3.13 -5.62
CA HIS A 64 14.43 -3.97 -6.82
C HIS A 64 13.13 -4.79 -6.83
N LEU A 65 12.63 -5.19 -5.66
CA LEU A 65 11.33 -5.87 -5.55
C LEU A 65 10.16 -4.89 -5.69
N ALA A 66 10.31 -3.66 -5.19
CA ALA A 66 9.32 -2.60 -5.35
C ALA A 66 9.12 -2.26 -6.83
N LEU A 67 10.22 -2.11 -7.59
CA LEU A 67 10.16 -1.87 -9.03
C LEU A 67 9.42 -2.99 -9.76
N THR A 68 9.79 -4.26 -9.51
CA THR A 68 9.13 -5.40 -10.15
C THR A 68 7.67 -5.55 -9.73
N SER A 69 7.34 -5.29 -8.46
CA SER A 69 5.96 -5.35 -7.92
C SER A 69 5.05 -4.26 -8.47
N CYS A 70 5.59 -3.07 -8.74
CA CYS A 70 4.86 -1.97 -9.40
C CYS A 70 4.90 -2.08 -10.93
N GLY A 71 5.49 -3.15 -11.49
CA GLY A 71 5.66 -3.34 -12.92
C GLY A 71 6.54 -2.28 -13.59
N ILE A 72 7.37 -1.57 -12.82
CA ILE A 72 8.29 -0.55 -13.30
C ILE A 72 9.52 -1.25 -13.89
N LYS A 73 9.83 -0.94 -15.16
CA LYS A 73 10.95 -1.51 -15.90
C LYS A 73 11.93 -0.42 -16.31
N GLN A 74 13.20 -0.77 -16.40
CA GLN A 74 14.22 0.11 -16.97
C GLN A 74 14.30 -0.15 -18.48
N SER A 75 14.16 0.91 -19.27
CA SER A 75 14.34 0.94 -20.72
C SER A 75 15.63 1.68 -21.04
N ASP A 76 16.37 1.18 -22.04
CA ASP A 76 17.63 1.77 -22.48
C ASP A 76 17.45 3.16 -23.15
N VAL A 77 16.25 3.45 -23.68
CA VAL A 77 15.98 4.69 -24.43
C VAL A 77 15.28 5.75 -23.57
N GLU A 78 14.26 5.35 -22.81
CA GLU A 78 13.37 6.28 -22.08
C GLU A 78 13.59 6.29 -20.56
N GLY A 79 14.55 5.51 -20.05
CA GLY A 79 14.75 5.34 -18.60
C GLY A 79 13.67 4.45 -17.98
N PHE A 80 13.18 4.77 -16.78
CA PHE A 80 12.15 3.94 -16.15
C PHE A 80 10.76 4.17 -16.76
N ILE A 81 10.04 3.08 -16.98
CA ILE A 81 8.70 3.04 -17.55
C ILE A 81 7.78 2.25 -16.62
N ASP A 82 6.57 2.78 -16.42
CA ASP A 82 5.45 2.18 -15.70
C ASP A 82 4.95 0.88 -16.37
N ARG A 83 4.21 0.04 -15.63
CA ARG A 83 3.44 -1.11 -16.15
C ARG A 83 2.55 -0.78 -17.36
N THR A 84 1.98 0.43 -17.40
CA THR A 84 1.13 1.00 -18.46
C THR A 84 1.93 1.50 -19.67
N GLY A 85 3.26 1.52 -19.59
CA GLY A 85 4.12 2.08 -20.64
C GLY A 85 4.41 3.58 -20.48
N THR A 86 3.91 4.21 -19.42
CA THR A 86 4.09 5.64 -19.15
C THR A 86 5.51 5.94 -18.65
N PRO A 87 6.29 6.79 -19.35
CA PRO A 87 7.68 7.10 -18.98
C PRO A 87 7.76 7.98 -17.73
N MET A 88 8.84 7.85 -16.95
CA MET A 88 9.05 8.60 -15.71
C MET A 88 8.92 10.12 -15.88
N SER A 89 9.32 10.65 -17.03
CA SER A 89 9.23 12.09 -17.33
C SER A 89 7.81 12.67 -17.21
N SER A 90 6.80 11.82 -17.37
CA SER A 90 5.39 12.18 -17.28
C SER A 90 4.78 11.93 -15.90
N TRP A 91 5.53 11.35 -14.96
CA TRP A 91 5.03 11.14 -13.61
C TRP A 91 4.87 12.48 -12.88
N SER A 92 3.68 12.70 -12.31
CA SER A 92 3.37 13.93 -11.60
C SER A 92 4.32 14.14 -10.41
N LYS A 93 4.90 15.35 -10.35
CA LYS A 93 5.75 15.78 -9.23
C LYS A 93 4.96 16.24 -8.00
N ASN A 94 3.63 16.39 -8.08
CA ASN A 94 2.85 17.17 -7.12
C ASN A 94 1.97 16.34 -6.17
N VAL A 95 1.69 16.89 -4.98
CA VAL A 95 1.09 16.22 -3.80
C VAL A 95 -0.43 16.40 -3.76
N ASN A 96 -1.14 15.95 -4.80
CA ASN A 96 -2.61 15.88 -4.73
C ASN A 96 -3.05 14.41 -4.65
N PHE A 97 -3.19 13.92 -3.42
CA PHE A 97 -3.75 12.59 -3.13
C PHE A 97 -5.21 12.43 -3.59
N PHE A 98 -5.88 13.53 -3.94
CA PHE A 98 -7.26 13.56 -4.41
C PHE A 98 -7.41 13.35 -5.92
N ASP A 99 -6.34 13.46 -6.70
CA ASP A 99 -6.36 13.37 -8.17
C ASP A 99 -5.62 12.10 -8.61
N PHE A 100 -6.15 10.97 -8.16
CA PHE A 100 -5.41 9.72 -8.12
C PHE A 100 -5.35 9.05 -9.49
N ASP A 101 -4.42 9.51 -10.33
CA ASP A 101 -4.13 8.99 -11.68
C ASP A 101 -3.43 7.60 -11.66
N CYS A 102 -3.10 7.10 -10.47
CA CYS A 102 -2.68 5.69 -10.27
C CYS A 102 -3.89 4.73 -10.22
N ARG A 103 -5.13 5.23 -10.30
CA ARG A 103 -6.35 4.40 -10.30
C ARG A 103 -6.67 3.93 -11.72
N GLU A 104 -5.76 3.23 -12.39
CA GLU A 104 -6.11 2.70 -13.71
C GLU A 104 -5.46 1.37 -14.08
N ALA A 105 -6.34 0.50 -14.62
CA ALA A 105 -6.10 -0.81 -15.18
C ALA A 105 -5.65 -1.94 -14.23
N GLU A 106 -6.20 -1.98 -13.02
CA GLU A 106 -6.43 -3.28 -12.38
C GLU A 106 -7.86 -3.67 -12.74
N THR A 107 -7.97 -4.63 -13.67
CA THR A 107 -9.14 -5.49 -13.79
C THR A 107 -9.71 -5.70 -12.40
N SER A 108 -10.88 -5.10 -12.14
CA SER A 108 -11.79 -5.58 -11.11
C SER A 108 -11.73 -7.09 -11.24
N VAL A 109 -11.04 -7.76 -10.32
CA VAL A 109 -11.17 -9.20 -10.17
C VAL A 109 -12.62 -9.33 -9.83
N GLY A 110 -13.42 -9.61 -10.88
CA GLY A 110 -14.82 -9.89 -10.76
C GLY A 110 -14.86 -11.07 -9.83
N VAL A 111 -15.13 -10.79 -8.56
CA VAL A 111 -15.49 -11.80 -7.57
C VAL A 111 -16.85 -12.27 -8.05
N ASN A 112 -16.81 -13.16 -9.05
CA ASN A 112 -17.97 -13.83 -9.61
C ASN A 112 -18.56 -14.60 -8.45
N SER A 113 -19.64 -14.05 -7.89
CA SER A 113 -20.31 -14.52 -6.70
C SER A 113 -21.02 -15.83 -7.00
N GLN A 114 -20.27 -16.92 -7.08
CA GLN A 114 -20.79 -18.27 -6.96
C GLN A 114 -20.58 -18.77 -5.53
N HIS A 115 -21.24 -18.12 -4.57
CA HIS A 115 -21.48 -18.73 -3.26
C HIS A 115 -22.89 -18.35 -2.81
N GLY A 116 -23.79 -19.32 -2.89
CA GLY A 116 -25.14 -19.19 -2.36
C GLY A 116 -25.10 -18.85 -0.87
N LEU A 117 -26.04 -18.01 -0.45
CA LEU A 117 -26.34 -17.59 0.93
C LEU A 117 -25.39 -16.58 1.59
N LEU A 118 -24.73 -15.69 0.82
CA LEU A 118 -24.14 -14.47 1.41
C LEU A 118 -25.21 -13.38 1.52
N ASP A 119 -25.43 -12.91 2.75
CA ASP A 119 -26.27 -11.74 3.05
C ASP A 119 -25.76 -10.51 2.27
N GLU A 120 -26.67 -9.70 1.73
CA GLU A 120 -26.38 -8.55 0.88
C GLU A 120 -25.47 -7.52 1.58
N GLN A 121 -25.61 -7.41 2.90
CA GLN A 121 -24.79 -6.58 3.78
C GLN A 121 -23.32 -7.02 3.84
N ASP A 122 -23.07 -8.32 3.75
CA ASP A 122 -21.74 -8.93 3.84
C ASP A 122 -20.93 -8.74 2.55
N ALA A 123 -21.62 -8.76 1.40
CA ALA A 123 -21.02 -8.42 0.11
C ALA A 123 -20.63 -6.93 0.05
N SER A 124 -21.49 -6.03 0.53
CA SER A 124 -21.19 -4.59 0.61
C SER A 124 -19.99 -4.28 1.51
N TYR A 125 -19.94 -4.88 2.72
CA TYR A 125 -18.82 -4.68 3.65
C TYR A 125 -17.49 -5.17 3.07
N MET A 126 -17.48 -6.35 2.43
CA MET A 126 -16.28 -6.88 1.80
C MET A 126 -15.82 -5.98 0.63
N GLY A 127 -16.77 -5.49 -0.18
CA GLY A 127 -16.49 -4.57 -1.27
C GLY A 127 -15.83 -3.28 -0.79
N GLU A 128 -16.33 -2.68 0.30
CA GLU A 128 -15.69 -1.50 0.90
C GLU A 128 -14.29 -1.83 1.40
N MET A 129 -14.11 -2.95 2.12
CA MET A 129 -12.81 -3.33 2.68
C MET A 129 -11.76 -3.56 1.58
N LEU A 130 -12.13 -4.24 0.48
CA LEU A 130 -11.26 -4.41 -0.68
C LEU A 130 -10.93 -3.07 -1.34
N ASN A 131 -11.89 -2.16 -1.47
CA ASN A 131 -11.64 -0.82 -2.01
C ASN A 131 -10.66 -0.01 -1.14
N ARG A 132 -10.75 -0.13 0.20
CA ARG A 132 -9.77 0.48 1.12
C ARG A 132 -8.38 -0.12 0.94
N VAL A 133 -8.28 -1.45 0.85
CA VAL A 133 -7.00 -2.16 0.61
C VAL A 133 -6.38 -1.75 -0.72
N GLN A 134 -7.18 -1.65 -1.79
CA GLN A 134 -6.73 -1.17 -3.08
C GLN A 134 -6.19 0.26 -2.97
N THR A 135 -6.95 1.17 -2.35
CA THR A 135 -6.52 2.56 -2.14
C THR A 135 -5.17 2.65 -1.43
N VAL A 136 -4.97 1.85 -0.37
CA VAL A 136 -3.68 1.81 0.35
C VAL A 136 -2.57 1.26 -0.54
N THR A 137 -2.85 0.20 -1.29
CA THR A 137 -1.90 -0.43 -2.21
C THR A 137 -1.46 0.54 -3.30
N ASP A 138 -2.39 1.27 -3.89
CA ASP A 138 -2.06 2.23 -4.92
C ASP A 138 -1.24 3.39 -4.33
N VAL A 139 -1.58 3.89 -3.13
CA VAL A 139 -0.81 4.93 -2.44
C VAL A 139 0.64 4.47 -2.20
N MET A 140 0.83 3.20 -1.82
CA MET A 140 2.16 2.61 -1.68
C MET A 140 2.92 2.61 -3.02
N GLU A 141 2.27 2.27 -4.14
CA GLU A 141 2.90 2.30 -5.46
C GLU A 141 3.27 3.72 -5.90
N CYS A 142 2.39 4.70 -5.74
CA CYS A 142 2.72 6.07 -6.12
C CYS A 142 3.81 6.67 -5.20
N LEU A 143 3.91 6.24 -3.94
CA LEU A 143 5.03 6.56 -3.07
C LEU A 143 6.35 6.01 -3.63
N VAL A 144 6.38 4.76 -4.10
CA VAL A 144 7.57 4.17 -4.74
C VAL A 144 7.97 4.95 -5.99
N LYS A 145 7.02 5.27 -6.89
CA LYS A 145 7.29 6.08 -8.09
C LYS A 145 7.92 7.43 -7.73
N ARG A 146 7.41 8.11 -6.69
CA ARG A 146 7.96 9.40 -6.22
C ARG A 146 9.34 9.27 -5.60
N VAL A 147 9.58 8.27 -4.78
CA VAL A 147 10.91 8.01 -4.20
C VAL A 147 11.93 7.79 -5.32
N LEU A 148 11.57 7.04 -6.35
CA LEU A 148 12.43 6.79 -7.51
C LEU A 148 12.80 8.08 -8.26
N VAL A 149 11.81 8.95 -8.52
CA VAL A 149 12.04 10.27 -9.16
C VAL A 149 12.99 11.11 -8.30
N ALA A 150 12.71 11.22 -7.00
CA ALA A 150 13.50 12.02 -6.08
C ALA A 150 14.95 11.49 -5.94
N GLU A 151 15.13 10.17 -5.91
CA GLU A 151 16.45 9.53 -5.84
C GLU A 151 17.26 9.80 -7.11
N LEU A 152 16.64 9.69 -8.29
CA LEU A 152 17.30 9.98 -9.56
C LEU A 152 17.70 11.46 -9.67
N GLU A 153 16.81 12.38 -9.30
CA GLU A 153 17.09 13.82 -9.28
C GLU A 153 18.22 14.16 -8.31
N SER A 154 18.20 13.58 -7.11
CA SER A 154 19.25 13.74 -6.11
C SER A 154 20.60 13.23 -6.61
N ASN A 155 20.62 12.06 -7.25
CA ASN A 155 21.84 11.48 -7.82
C ASN A 155 22.40 12.36 -8.96
N ASN A 156 21.54 12.85 -9.85
CA ASN A 156 21.93 13.77 -10.92
C ASN A 156 22.50 15.09 -10.37
N ALA A 157 21.85 15.68 -9.36
CA ALA A 157 22.36 16.88 -8.70
C ALA A 157 23.73 16.65 -8.07
N ARG A 158 23.92 15.51 -7.39
CA ARG A 158 25.20 15.11 -6.79
C ARG A 158 26.31 14.96 -7.84
N GLN A 159 25.99 14.36 -8.98
CA GLN A 159 26.94 14.22 -10.09
C GLN A 159 27.37 15.59 -10.63
N LYS A 160 26.42 16.53 -10.82
CA LYS A 160 26.74 17.90 -11.25
C LYS A 160 27.64 18.63 -10.25
N VAL A 161 27.38 18.47 -8.96
CA VAL A 161 28.23 19.04 -7.90
C VAL A 161 29.65 18.45 -7.95
N SER A 162 29.76 17.13 -8.11
CA SER A 162 31.06 16.45 -8.22
C SER A 162 31.88 16.97 -9.41
N LEU A 163 31.26 17.12 -10.58
CA LEU A 163 31.92 17.68 -11.76
C LEU A 163 32.33 19.15 -11.54
N GLY A 164 31.45 19.96 -10.94
CA GLY A 164 31.76 21.35 -10.61
C GLY A 164 32.94 21.49 -9.64
N GLN A 165 33.05 20.61 -8.64
CA GLN A 165 34.18 20.59 -7.71
C GLN A 165 35.51 20.30 -8.40
N GLU A 166 35.51 19.38 -9.37
CA GLU A 166 36.71 19.07 -10.16
C GLU A 166 37.16 20.26 -11.00
N GLU A 167 36.22 20.95 -11.65
CA GLU A 167 36.51 22.17 -12.41
C GLU A 167 37.04 23.31 -11.52
N ILE A 168 36.45 23.49 -10.33
CA ILE A 168 36.92 24.49 -9.36
C ILE A 168 38.34 24.18 -8.93
N LYS A 169 38.66 22.91 -8.63
CA LYS A 169 40.02 22.50 -8.24
C LYS A 169 41.03 22.80 -9.36
N LYS A 170 40.68 22.52 -10.61
CA LYS A 170 41.51 22.83 -11.78
C LYS A 170 41.76 24.34 -11.92
N LYS A 171 40.71 25.15 -11.79
CA LYS A 171 40.82 26.62 -11.85
C LYS A 171 41.62 27.18 -10.68
N SER A 172 41.49 26.60 -9.48
CA SER A 172 42.28 26.98 -8.30
C SER A 172 43.77 26.80 -8.55
N ILE A 173 44.19 25.66 -9.09
CA ILE A 173 45.59 25.40 -9.45
C ILE A 173 46.07 26.41 -10.50
N GLN A 174 45.26 26.70 -11.53
CA GLN A 174 45.62 27.69 -12.54
C GLN A 174 45.83 29.09 -11.95
N ILE A 175 44.95 29.52 -11.04
CA ILE A 175 45.07 30.81 -10.36
C ILE A 175 46.33 30.86 -9.49
N GLU A 176 46.63 29.79 -8.76
CA GLU A 176 47.85 29.68 -7.94
C GLU A 176 49.10 29.82 -8.81
N THR A 177 49.20 29.06 -9.91
CA THR A 177 50.32 29.16 -10.87
C THR A 177 50.43 30.56 -11.48
N MET A 178 49.30 31.19 -11.82
CA MET A 178 49.30 32.56 -12.35
C MET A 178 49.75 33.58 -11.29
N SER A 179 49.39 33.38 -10.03
CA SER A 179 49.78 34.24 -8.91
C SER A 179 51.28 34.16 -8.67
N GLU A 180 51.85 32.95 -8.63
CA GLU A 180 53.30 32.74 -8.50
C GLU A 180 54.08 33.44 -9.62
N LYS A 181 53.59 33.33 -10.87
CA LYS A 181 54.22 33.98 -12.01
C LYS A 181 54.15 35.52 -11.93
N LEU A 182 53.04 36.07 -11.43
CA LEU A 182 52.91 37.51 -11.23
C LEU A 182 53.87 38.02 -10.14
N ASP A 183 53.99 37.31 -9.02
CA ASP A 183 54.94 37.65 -7.95
C ASP A 183 56.40 37.62 -8.45
N GLU A 184 56.73 36.67 -9.32
CA GLU A 184 58.04 36.62 -9.97
C GLU A 184 58.29 37.84 -10.88
N MET A 185 57.30 38.21 -11.70
CA MET A 185 57.39 39.39 -12.56
C MET A 185 57.56 40.68 -11.76
N ASP A 186 56.88 40.82 -10.62
CA ASP A 186 56.98 41.99 -9.75
C ASP A 186 58.37 42.12 -9.11
N ARG A 187 58.95 40.99 -8.69
CA ARG A 187 60.35 40.92 -8.23
C ARG A 187 61.34 41.32 -9.33
N PHE A 188 61.14 40.84 -10.56
CA PHE A 188 62.01 41.22 -11.68
C PHE A 188 61.93 42.72 -11.99
N ALA A 189 60.72 43.29 -12.02
CA ALA A 189 60.53 44.73 -12.24
C ALA A 189 61.21 45.57 -11.14
N SER A 190 61.08 45.15 -9.88
CA SER A 190 61.65 45.85 -8.72
C SER A 190 63.18 45.78 -8.65
N GLY A 191 63.80 44.74 -9.22
CA GLY A 191 65.26 44.54 -9.25
C GLY A 191 65.99 45.20 -10.42
N THR A 192 65.29 45.94 -11.30
CA THR A 192 65.87 46.54 -12.52
C THR A 192 66.25 48.03 -12.33
N ASN A 193 66.57 48.47 -11.10
CA ASN A 193 67.14 49.80 -10.81
C ASN A 193 68.62 49.72 -10.42
#